data_AF-A0A2M6XV34-F1
#
_entry.id   AF-A0A2M6XV34-F1
#
_cell.length_a   1.000
_cell.length_b   1.000
_cell.length_c   1.000
_cell.angle_alpha   90.00
_cell.angle_beta   90.00
_cell.angle_gamma   90.00
#
_symmetry.space_group_name_H-M   'P 1'
#
loop_
_entity.id
_entity.type
_entity.pdbx_description
1 polymer ?
#
loop_
_entity_poly.entity_id
_entity_poly.type
_entity_poly.pdbx_seq_one_letter_code
_entity_poly.pdbx_strand_id
1 'polypeptide(L)'
;MLSVFLAPNIVLAINHEYVGCVKDKIDKTTGNCETDGERKVCYEGIVPCGKSVLVGKTKNSDVYWDDGNKICKATLPFPDDGAQVVVNCQLCHFFVIIDSIMDFILFNIVPPLTIAVLVIGGVLFYFAGAKPELRNKSITLFKDVLIGLVLIYGAYMLVGIFLMILGAADMNPLKSVFDSSKGIFSITCPLEVP
;
A
#
# COMPACT_ATOMS: atom_id res chain seq x y z
N MET A 1 8.39 23.36 -16.70
CA MET A 1 9.02 23.92 -15.48
C MET A 1 8.17 23.47 -14.31
N LEU A 2 8.53 22.38 -13.64
CA LEU A 2 9.54 22.27 -12.57
C LEU A 2 8.83 22.24 -11.21
N SER A 3 8.20 21.12 -10.89
CA SER A 3 7.69 20.80 -9.54
C SER A 3 8.14 19.40 -9.08
N VAL A 4 9.24 18.90 -9.65
CA VAL A 4 9.90 17.62 -9.27
C VAL A 4 10.91 17.83 -8.13
N PHE A 5 10.88 18.94 -7.40
CA PHE A 5 11.81 19.16 -6.29
C PHE A 5 11.08 19.31 -4.95
N LEU A 6 11.53 18.48 -4.01
CA LEU A 6 11.47 18.62 -2.54
C LEU A 6 10.29 17.96 -1.82
N ALA A 7 10.33 16.63 -1.77
CA ALA A 7 10.32 15.98 -0.46
C ALA A 7 11.68 15.29 -0.27
N PRO A 8 12.49 15.68 0.74
CA PRO A 8 13.58 14.83 1.19
C PRO A 8 12.95 13.58 1.81
N ASN A 9 13.67 12.46 1.77
CA ASN A 9 13.28 11.15 2.32
C ASN A 9 12.54 10.22 1.33
N ILE A 10 13.18 9.94 0.20
CA ILE A 10 13.26 8.54 -0.28
C ILE A 10 14.21 7.80 0.67
N VAL A 11 13.84 7.72 1.94
CA VAL A 11 14.39 6.73 2.85
C VAL A 11 13.32 5.65 2.89
N LEU A 12 13.63 4.55 2.21
CA LEU A 12 12.89 3.29 2.22
C LEU A 12 12.96 2.60 3.61
N ALA A 13 12.99 3.38 4.70
CA ALA A 13 12.65 2.94 6.03
C ALA A 13 11.20 3.40 6.22
N ILE A 14 10.28 2.52 5.84
CA ILE A 14 8.88 2.74 6.16
C ILE A 14 8.77 2.46 7.66
N ASN A 15 8.98 3.51 8.46
CA ASN A 15 8.85 3.47 9.91
C ASN A 15 7.36 3.27 10.20
N HIS A 16 6.97 2.08 10.62
CA HIS A 16 5.57 1.75 10.86
C HIS A 16 5.33 1.52 12.34
N GLU A 17 4.60 2.44 12.96
CA GLU A 17 3.81 2.16 14.16
C GLU A 17 2.46 1.65 13.69
N TYR A 18 2.10 0.46 14.15
CA TYR A 18 0.76 -0.06 13.93
C TYR A 18 0.19 -0.60 15.22
N VAL A 19 -1.13 -0.57 15.31
CA VAL A 19 -1.86 -1.18 16.42
C VAL A 19 -2.17 -2.62 16.00
N GLY A 20 -1.65 -3.58 16.75
CA GLY A 20 -1.94 -5.01 16.62
C GLY A 20 -2.88 -5.50 17.72
N CYS A 21 -3.52 -6.64 17.50
CA CYS A 21 -4.43 -7.25 18.48
C CYS A 21 -3.75 -8.42 19.21
N VAL A 22 -4.03 -8.56 20.51
CA VAL A 22 -3.69 -9.77 21.29
C VAL A 22 -4.49 -10.95 20.75
N LYS A 23 -3.87 -12.13 20.70
CA LYS A 23 -4.58 -13.40 20.42
C LYS A 23 -5.86 -13.54 21.24
N ASP A 24 -6.90 -14.08 20.60
CA ASP A 24 -8.24 -14.33 21.16
C ASP A 24 -9.12 -13.08 21.43
N LYS A 25 -8.63 -11.86 21.18
CA LYS A 25 -9.41 -10.60 21.29
C LYS A 25 -9.61 -9.91 19.94
N ILE A 26 -9.96 -10.71 18.93
CA ILE A 26 -10.26 -10.23 17.58
C ILE A 26 -11.75 -10.45 17.33
N ASP A 27 -12.47 -9.37 16.99
CA ASP A 27 -13.83 -9.49 16.51
C ASP A 27 -13.80 -10.11 15.09
N LYS A 28 -14.21 -11.37 14.99
CA LYS A 28 -14.19 -12.16 13.73
C LYS A 28 -15.14 -11.63 12.66
N THR A 29 -16.05 -10.72 13.03
CA THR A 29 -17.05 -10.10 12.15
C THR A 29 -16.60 -8.75 11.62
N THR A 30 -15.74 -8.05 12.35
CA THR A 30 -15.31 -6.67 12.02
C THR A 30 -13.81 -6.55 11.73
N GLY A 31 -13.00 -7.56 12.09
CA GLY A 31 -11.55 -7.54 11.93
C GLY A 31 -10.81 -6.59 12.88
N ASN A 32 -11.55 -5.92 13.78
CA ASN A 32 -11.01 -4.95 14.74
C ASN A 32 -10.61 -5.62 16.06
N CYS A 33 -9.65 -5.01 16.76
CA CYS A 33 -9.28 -5.43 18.11
C CYS A 33 -10.43 -5.13 19.09
N GLU A 34 -10.69 -6.05 20.01
CA GLU A 34 -11.58 -5.77 21.13
C GLU A 34 -10.95 -4.69 22.03
N THR A 35 -11.77 -3.87 22.70
CA THR A 35 -11.33 -2.67 23.43
C THR A 35 -10.21 -2.89 24.44
N ASP A 36 -9.93 -4.13 24.85
CA ASP A 36 -8.87 -4.54 25.78
C ASP A 36 -7.78 -5.45 25.18
N GLY A 37 -7.68 -5.49 23.84
CA GLY A 37 -6.71 -6.29 23.09
C GLY A 37 -5.73 -5.49 22.24
N GLU A 38 -5.83 -4.16 22.21
CA GLU A 38 -4.95 -3.30 21.41
C GLU A 38 -3.55 -3.18 22.03
N ARG A 39 -2.52 -3.45 21.22
CA ARG A 39 -1.10 -3.27 21.56
C ARG A 39 -0.39 -2.53 20.44
N LYS A 40 0.47 -1.57 20.79
CA LYS A 40 1.38 -0.93 19.82
C LYS A 40 2.48 -1.91 19.43
N VAL A 41 2.73 -2.02 18.12
CA VAL A 41 3.80 -2.85 17.56
C VAL A 41 4.71 -1.98 16.70
N CYS A 42 6.01 -2.18 16.87
CA CYS A 42 7.06 -1.46 16.16
C CYS A 42 7.99 -2.45 15.44
N TYR A 43 8.29 -2.20 14.16
CA TYR A 43 9.06 -3.10 13.31
C TYR A 43 9.78 -2.43 12.12
N GLU A 44 11.03 -2.78 11.87
CA GLU A 44 11.78 -2.22 10.75
C GLU A 44 11.42 -2.86 9.40
N GLY A 45 10.90 -2.04 8.48
CA GLY A 45 10.68 -2.39 7.08
C GLY A 45 9.21 -2.43 6.67
N ILE A 46 8.95 -2.98 5.48
CA ILE A 46 7.61 -2.99 4.87
C ILE A 46 6.69 -3.99 5.58
N VAL A 47 7.24 -5.12 6.05
CA VAL A 47 6.48 -6.15 6.76
C VAL A 47 7.27 -6.76 7.93
N PRO A 48 6.60 -7.04 9.06
CA PRO A 48 7.22 -7.62 10.26
C PRO A 48 7.39 -9.15 10.20
N CYS A 49 7.02 -9.79 9.08
CA CYS A 49 6.93 -11.25 9.02
C CYS A 49 8.31 -11.92 9.13
N GLY A 50 8.43 -12.91 10.02
CA GLY A 50 9.67 -13.67 10.23
C GLY A 50 10.79 -12.91 10.96
N LYS A 51 10.53 -11.68 11.41
CA LYS A 51 11.43 -10.90 12.26
C LYS A 51 10.87 -10.77 13.68
N SER A 52 11.75 -10.52 14.64
CA SER A 52 11.34 -10.11 15.98
C SER A 52 10.83 -8.68 15.91
N VAL A 53 9.63 -8.46 16.45
CA VAL A 53 9.04 -7.14 16.62
C VAL A 53 8.90 -6.81 18.09
N LEU A 54 8.89 -5.53 18.40
CA LEU A 54 8.67 -5.04 19.75
C LEU A 54 7.19 -4.75 19.96
N VAL A 55 6.60 -5.42 20.94
CA VAL A 55 5.18 -5.35 21.26
C VAL A 55 5.00 -4.75 22.66
N GLY A 56 4.17 -3.72 22.77
CA GLY A 56 3.79 -3.14 24.06
C GLY A 56 2.93 -4.10 24.89
N LYS A 57 3.15 -4.21 26.20
CA LYS A 57 2.41 -5.15 27.08
C LYS A 57 0.99 -4.68 27.44
N THR A 58 0.75 -3.37 27.41
CA THR A 58 -0.51 -2.69 27.73
C THR A 58 -0.86 -1.69 26.62
N LYS A 59 -2.09 -1.15 26.61
CA LYS A 59 -2.56 -0.14 25.63
C LYS A 59 -1.66 1.11 25.57
N ASN A 60 -0.99 1.41 26.69
CA ASN A 60 -0.06 2.54 26.90
C ASN A 60 1.37 2.07 27.19
N SER A 61 1.76 0.86 26.75
CA SER A 61 3.19 0.55 26.66
C SER A 61 3.70 1.25 25.42
N ASP A 62 4.29 2.43 25.61
CA ASP A 62 4.64 3.32 24.50
C ASP A 62 5.90 2.81 23.84
N VAL A 63 5.76 1.76 23.02
CA VAL A 63 6.74 1.42 22.00
C VAL A 63 6.66 2.50 20.93
N TYR A 64 7.77 3.17 20.67
CA TYR A 64 7.86 4.28 19.73
C TYR A 64 9.06 4.10 18.79
N TRP A 65 8.99 4.70 17.61
CA TRP A 65 10.14 4.86 16.73
C TRP A 65 11.04 6.00 17.16
N ASP A 66 12.32 5.71 17.36
CA ASP A 66 13.33 6.74 17.47
C ASP A 66 13.91 7.07 16.08
N ASP A 67 13.46 8.16 15.46
CA ASP A 67 13.93 8.61 14.14
C ASP A 67 15.44 8.91 14.12
N GLY A 68 16.05 9.24 15.26
CA GLY A 68 17.48 9.56 15.35
C GLY A 68 18.36 8.34 15.15
N ASN A 69 18.01 7.23 15.82
CA ASN A 69 18.74 5.97 15.76
C ASN A 69 18.11 4.92 14.85
N LYS A 70 16.93 5.19 14.27
CA LYS A 70 16.13 4.30 13.43
C LYS A 70 15.87 2.94 14.08
N ILE A 71 15.58 2.95 15.37
CA ILE A 71 15.31 1.75 16.17
C ILE A 71 13.99 1.89 16.90
N CYS A 72 13.34 0.76 17.11
CA CYS A 72 12.19 0.64 18.00
C CYS A 72 12.64 0.65 19.45
N LYS A 73 12.00 1.49 20.28
CA LYS A 73 12.27 1.60 21.73
C LYS A 73 10.97 1.52 22.51
N ALA A 74 11.05 1.05 23.76
CA ALA A 74 9.94 1.11 24.70
C ALA A 74 10.13 2.28 25.69
N THR A 75 9.02 2.82 26.19
CA THR A 75 9.03 3.97 27.11
C THR A 75 9.22 3.53 28.55
N LEU A 76 10.00 4.33 29.29
CA LEU A 76 10.37 4.17 30.69
C LEU A 76 9.15 3.90 31.61
N PRO A 77 9.32 3.13 32.71
CA PRO A 77 10.56 3.00 33.50
C PRO A 77 11.42 1.78 33.17
N PHE A 78 11.08 0.98 32.14
CA PHE A 78 11.85 -0.20 31.79
C PHE A 78 12.19 -0.20 30.29
N PRO A 79 13.43 0.12 29.89
CA PRO A 79 13.85 0.12 28.48
C PRO A 79 13.81 -1.27 27.80
N ASP A 80 13.49 -2.33 28.55
CA ASP A 80 13.45 -3.73 28.12
C ASP A 80 12.05 -4.39 28.29
N ASP A 81 10.98 -3.61 28.51
CA ASP A 81 9.65 -4.17 28.78
C ASP A 81 8.84 -4.57 27.54
N GLY A 82 9.30 -4.18 26.34
CA GLY A 82 8.78 -4.66 25.08
C GLY A 82 8.91 -6.17 24.96
N ALA A 83 7.79 -6.87 24.76
CA ALA A 83 7.85 -8.29 24.45
C ALA A 83 8.41 -8.42 23.03
N GLN A 84 9.62 -9.00 22.90
CA GLN A 84 10.12 -9.42 21.59
C GLN A 84 9.35 -10.66 21.18
N VAL A 85 8.46 -10.49 20.21
CA VAL A 85 7.62 -11.56 19.71
C VAL A 85 7.97 -11.80 18.25
N VAL A 86 8.08 -13.08 17.89
CA VAL A 86 8.29 -13.47 16.49
C VAL A 86 6.92 -13.55 15.84
N VAL A 87 6.70 -12.71 14.81
CA VAL A 87 5.47 -12.75 14.02
C VAL A 87 5.64 -13.80 12.92
N ASN A 88 4.77 -14.81 12.95
CA ASN A 88 4.78 -15.84 11.91
C ASN A 88 4.27 -15.26 10.59
N CYS A 89 4.92 -15.65 9.48
CA CYS A 89 4.49 -15.25 8.15
C CYS A 89 3.15 -15.88 7.80
N GLN A 90 2.09 -15.08 7.76
CA GLN A 90 0.81 -15.45 7.15
C GLN A 90 0.76 -14.95 5.70
N LEU A 91 -0.01 -15.64 4.84
CA LEU A 91 -0.24 -15.21 3.45
C LEU A 91 -0.81 -13.79 3.37
N CYS A 92 -1.50 -13.30 4.41
CA CYS A 92 -2.00 -11.94 4.40
C CYS A 92 -0.90 -10.87 4.26
N HIS A 93 0.23 -11.03 4.94
CA HIS A 93 1.33 -10.06 4.84
C HIS A 93 1.84 -9.90 3.40
N PHE A 94 1.80 -10.98 2.61
CA PHE A 94 2.19 -10.94 1.21
C PHE A 94 1.20 -10.12 0.36
N PHE A 95 -0.10 -10.26 0.62
CA PHE A 95 -1.13 -9.52 -0.13
C PHE A 95 -1.13 -8.02 0.19
N VAL A 96 -0.86 -7.63 1.44
CA VAL A 96 -0.73 -6.21 1.83
C VAL A 96 0.41 -5.53 1.06
N ILE A 97 1.54 -6.21 0.88
CA ILE A 97 2.67 -5.67 0.11
C ILE A 97 2.27 -5.48 -1.35
N ILE A 98 1.59 -6.47 -1.94
CA ILE A 98 1.17 -6.40 -3.33
C ILE A 98 0.20 -5.23 -3.54
N ASP A 99 -0.76 -5.06 -2.64
CA ASP A 99 -1.71 -3.94 -2.71
C ASP A 99 -0.98 -2.59 -2.66
N SER A 100 -0.06 -2.42 -1.71
CA SER A 100 0.76 -1.21 -1.62
C SER A 100 1.62 -0.94 -2.87
N ILE A 101 2.19 -1.99 -3.47
CA ILE A 101 2.96 -1.88 -4.72
C ILE A 101 2.05 -1.47 -5.88
N MET A 102 0.87 -2.08 -5.98
CA MET A 102 -0.09 -1.77 -7.04
C MET A 102 -0.57 -0.33 -6.92
N ASP A 103 -0.90 0.14 -5.71
CA ASP A 103 -1.24 1.55 -5.47
C ASP A 103 -0.11 2.49 -5.88
N PHE A 104 1.14 2.16 -5.54
CA PHE A 104 2.28 2.95 -5.98
C PHE A 104 2.41 3.02 -7.51
N ILE A 105 2.25 1.90 -8.21
CA ILE A 105 2.31 1.86 -9.68
C ILE A 105 1.15 2.67 -10.29
N LEU A 106 -0.08 2.45 -9.81
CA LEU A 106 -1.29 3.04 -10.36
C LEU A 106 -1.37 4.55 -10.12
N PHE A 107 -0.95 5.04 -8.96
CA PHE A 107 -1.06 6.46 -8.63
C PHE A 107 0.21 7.26 -8.93
N ASN A 108 1.41 6.64 -8.89
CA ASN A 108 2.67 7.38 -9.05
C ASN A 108 3.32 7.18 -10.44
N ILE A 109 3.14 6.02 -11.08
CA ILE A 109 3.81 5.68 -12.35
C ILE A 109 2.88 5.82 -13.55
N VAL A 110 1.66 5.30 -13.47
CA VAL A 110 0.72 5.28 -14.61
C VAL A 110 0.35 6.70 -15.08
N PRO A 111 -0.03 7.66 -14.22
CA PRO A 111 -0.45 8.99 -14.67
C PRO A 111 0.63 9.75 -15.46
N PRO A 112 1.89 9.87 -14.98
CA PRO A 112 2.92 10.57 -15.75
C PRO A 112 3.25 9.84 -17.06
N LEU A 113 3.22 8.49 -17.08
CA LEU A 113 3.43 7.71 -18.29
C LEU A 113 2.33 7.98 -19.32
N THR A 114 1.06 7.94 -18.91
CA THR A 114 -0.08 8.20 -19.79
C THR A 114 -0.04 9.62 -20.35
N ILE A 115 0.27 10.62 -19.52
CA ILE A 115 0.41 12.02 -19.97
C ILE A 115 1.53 12.14 -21.01
N ALA A 116 2.69 11.52 -20.79
CA ALA A 116 3.80 11.58 -21.73
C ALA A 116 3.43 11.00 -23.10
N VAL A 117 2.77 9.84 -23.14
CA VAL A 117 2.35 9.21 -24.40
C VAL A 117 1.22 10.01 -25.07
N LEU A 118 0.30 10.58 -24.29
CA LEU A 118 -0.77 11.45 -24.83
C LEU A 118 -0.21 12.72 -25.47
N VAL A 119 0.81 13.35 -24.88
CA VAL A 119 1.47 14.53 -25.46
C VAL A 119 2.15 14.16 -26.78
N ILE A 120 2.91 13.07 -26.81
CA ILE A 120 3.58 12.59 -28.04
C ILE A 120 2.54 12.26 -29.11
N GLY A 121 1.47 11.54 -28.76
CA GLY A 121 0.37 11.20 -29.66
C GLY A 121 -0.35 12.44 -30.18
N GLY A 122 -0.58 13.45 -29.32
CA GLY A 122 -1.21 14.71 -29.67
C GLY A 122 -0.39 15.53 -30.67
N VAL A 123 0.93 15.60 -30.48
CA VAL A 123 1.84 16.27 -31.42
C VAL A 123 1.85 15.55 -32.78
N LEU A 124 1.90 14.22 -32.79
CA LEU A 124 1.82 13.44 -34.03
C LEU A 124 0.50 13.64 -34.77
N PHE A 125 -0.61 13.75 -34.03
CA PHE A 125 -1.93 14.01 -34.60
C PHE A 125 -2.02 15.41 -35.21
N TYR A 126 -1.43 16.43 -34.57
CA TYR A 126 -1.39 17.80 -35.10
C TYR A 126 -0.68 17.89 -36.45
N PHE A 127 0.45 17.20 -36.62
CA PHE A 127 1.20 17.16 -37.89
C PHE A 127 0.64 16.16 -38.92
N ALA A 128 -0.42 15.43 -38.59
CA ALA A 128 -1.01 14.42 -39.46
C ALA A 128 -1.68 14.99 -40.72
N GLY A 129 -1.99 16.30 -40.74
CA GLY A 129 -2.50 16.99 -41.94
C GLY A 129 -1.50 17.02 -43.11
N ALA A 130 -0.19 16.95 -42.83
CA ALA A 130 0.85 17.00 -43.86
C ALA A 130 1.20 15.61 -44.45
N LYS A 131 0.95 14.53 -43.71
CA LYS A 131 1.25 13.15 -44.14
C LYS A 131 0.20 12.17 -43.61
N PRO A 132 -0.52 11.44 -44.48
CA PRO A 132 -1.57 10.49 -44.06
C PRO A 132 -1.02 9.32 -43.22
N GLU A 133 0.26 9.01 -43.35
CA GLU A 133 0.96 7.98 -42.61
C GLU A 133 1.03 8.29 -41.10
N LEU A 134 1.20 9.57 -40.73
CA LEU A 134 1.20 10.02 -39.34
C LEU A 134 -0.18 9.94 -38.69
N ARG A 135 -1.24 10.09 -39.49
CA ARG A 135 -2.63 9.97 -39.04
C ARG A 135 -2.93 8.55 -38.56
N ASN A 136 -2.61 7.55 -39.37
CA ASN A 136 -2.83 6.15 -38.98
C ASN A 136 -1.99 5.77 -37.76
N LYS A 137 -0.74 6.24 -37.68
CA LYS A 137 0.13 5.99 -36.52
C LYS A 137 -0.41 6.58 -35.22
N SER A 138 -0.99 7.79 -35.27
CA SER A 138 -1.57 8.40 -34.06
C SER A 138 -2.78 7.60 -33.53
N ILE A 139 -3.65 7.11 -34.41
CA ILE A 139 -4.84 6.34 -34.03
C ILE A 139 -4.45 4.99 -33.43
N THR A 140 -3.43 4.32 -33.96
CA THR A 140 -2.92 3.07 -33.36
C THR A 140 -2.36 3.34 -31.97
N LEU A 141 -1.58 4.40 -31.79
CA LEU A 141 -1.04 4.78 -30.47
C LEU A 141 -2.14 5.03 -29.43
N PHE A 142 -3.21 5.75 -29.78
CA PHE A 142 -4.31 5.97 -28.84
C PHE A 142 -5.04 4.67 -28.46
N LYS A 143 -5.21 3.75 -29.42
CA LYS A 143 -5.81 2.44 -29.14
C LYS A 143 -4.94 1.60 -28.22
N ASP A 144 -3.63 1.60 -28.43
CA ASP A 144 -2.67 0.85 -27.63
C ASP A 144 -2.65 1.36 -26.17
N VAL A 145 -2.66 2.67 -25.97
CA VAL A 145 -2.76 3.28 -24.63
C VAL A 145 -4.07 2.92 -23.95
N LEU A 146 -5.19 2.98 -24.68
CA LEU A 146 -6.50 2.64 -24.13
C LEU A 146 -6.57 1.16 -23.73
N ILE A 147 -6.04 0.25 -24.56
CA ILE A 147 -5.95 -1.18 -24.25
C ILE A 147 -5.08 -1.41 -23.01
N GLY A 148 -3.93 -0.74 -22.92
CA GLY A 148 -3.01 -0.88 -21.79
C GLY A 148 -3.65 -0.43 -20.49
N LEU A 149 -4.38 0.68 -20.52
CA LEU A 149 -5.10 1.21 -19.36
C LEU A 149 -6.18 0.22 -18.90
N VAL A 150 -6.99 -0.29 -19.84
CA VAL A 150 -8.03 -1.28 -19.54
C VAL A 150 -7.44 -2.57 -18.98
N LEU A 151 -6.29 -3.03 -19.48
CA LEU A 151 -5.63 -4.23 -18.97
C LEU A 151 -5.11 -4.07 -17.54
N ILE A 152 -4.46 -2.93 -17.23
CA ILE A 152 -3.92 -2.69 -15.89
C ILE A 152 -5.06 -2.60 -14.86
N TYR A 153 -6.08 -1.79 -15.13
CA TYR A 153 -7.22 -1.68 -14.21
C TYR A 153 -8.04 -2.97 -14.16
N GLY A 154 -8.18 -3.67 -15.29
CA GLY A 154 -8.85 -4.96 -15.35
C GLY A 154 -8.14 -6.02 -14.51
N ALA A 155 -6.81 -6.13 -14.62
CA ALA A 155 -6.02 -7.04 -13.81
C ALA A 155 -6.10 -6.70 -12.32
N TYR A 156 -6.01 -5.41 -11.97
CA TYR A 156 -6.14 -4.95 -10.58
C TYR A 156 -7.51 -5.31 -9.98
N MET A 157 -8.60 -5.12 -10.74
CA MET A 157 -9.94 -5.53 -10.32
C MET A 157 -10.05 -7.05 -10.13
N LEU A 158 -9.46 -7.83 -11.03
CA LEU A 158 -9.48 -9.29 -10.99
C LEU A 158 -8.76 -9.81 -9.74
N VAL A 159 -7.61 -9.22 -9.39
CA VAL A 159 -6.89 -9.52 -8.14
C VAL A 159 -7.76 -9.22 -6.92
N GLY A 160 -8.44 -8.07 -6.88
CA GLY A 160 -9.35 -7.72 -5.78
C GLY A 160 -10.46 -8.75 -5.60
N ILE A 161 -11.06 -9.23 -6.70
CA ILE A 161 -12.11 -10.27 -6.66
C ILE A 161 -11.56 -11.58 -6.10
N PHE A 162 -10.36 -11.99 -6.52
CA PHE A 162 -9.72 -13.18 -5.96
C PHE A 162 -9.47 -13.06 -4.46
N LEU A 163 -9.02 -11.90 -3.98
CA LEU A 163 -8.79 -11.64 -2.55
C LEU A 163 -10.09 -11.63 -1.74
N MET A 164 -11.18 -11.11 -2.32
CA MET A 164 -12.51 -11.14 -1.72
C MET A 164 -13.03 -12.57 -1.55
N ILE A 165 -12.85 -13.44 -2.55
CA ILE A 165 -13.26 -14.86 -2.47
C ILE A 165 -12.50 -15.58 -1.35
N LEU A 166 -11.24 -15.21 -1.12
CA LEU A 166 -10.42 -15.76 -0.04
C LEU A 166 -10.77 -15.18 1.34
N GLY A 167 -11.71 -14.22 1.43
CA GLY A 167 -12.13 -13.60 2.69
C GLY A 167 -11.06 -12.70 3.33
N ALA A 168 -10.04 -12.31 2.56
CA ALA A 168 -8.92 -11.49 3.04
C ALA A 168 -9.09 -10.00 2.73
N ALA A 169 -10.13 -9.62 1.99
CA ALA A 169 -10.33 -8.25 1.54
C ALA A 169 -11.80 -7.86 1.41
N ASP A 170 -12.12 -6.64 1.82
CA ASP A 170 -13.42 -6.01 1.64
C ASP A 170 -13.37 -5.02 0.46
N MET A 171 -14.42 -5.03 -0.36
CA MET A 171 -14.56 -4.13 -1.50
C MET A 171 -14.96 -2.74 -1.02
N ASN A 172 -14.16 -1.73 -1.37
CA ASN A 172 -14.47 -0.34 -1.03
C ASN A 172 -15.50 0.25 -2.02
N PRO A 173 -16.40 1.14 -1.57
CA PRO A 173 -17.34 1.80 -2.47
C PRO A 173 -16.62 2.65 -3.51
N LEU A 174 -17.14 2.69 -4.74
CA LEU A 174 -16.51 3.33 -5.90
C LEU A 174 -16.05 4.79 -5.66
N LYS A 175 -16.73 5.51 -4.75
CA LYS A 175 -16.41 6.89 -4.37
C LYS A 175 -15.07 7.03 -3.62
N SER A 176 -14.67 6.04 -2.83
CA SER A 176 -13.39 6.07 -2.10
C SER A 176 -12.21 5.54 -2.90
N VAL A 177 -12.47 4.83 -4.01
CA VAL A 177 -11.44 4.25 -4.90
C VAL A 177 -10.73 5.30 -5.75
N PHE A 178 -11.44 6.35 -6.14
CA PHE A 178 -10.85 7.48 -6.87
C PHE A 178 -10.13 8.46 -5.95
N ASP A 179 -10.16 8.24 -4.64
CA ASP A 179 -9.39 9.01 -3.67
C ASP A 179 -7.97 8.43 -3.65
N SER A 180 -6.94 9.24 -3.91
CA SER A 180 -5.54 8.82 -4.11
C SER A 180 -4.88 8.19 -2.87
N SER A 181 -5.66 7.88 -1.82
CA SER A 181 -5.25 7.32 -0.55
C SER A 181 -5.88 5.97 -0.24
N LYS A 182 -6.79 5.45 -1.07
CA LYS A 182 -7.48 4.17 -0.84
C LYS A 182 -7.68 3.38 -2.14
N GLY A 183 -7.12 2.19 -2.22
CA GLY A 183 -7.35 1.21 -3.30
C GLY A 183 -8.79 0.67 -3.39
N ILE A 184 -9.04 -0.18 -4.38
CA ILE A 184 -10.36 -0.86 -4.60
C ILE A 184 -10.73 -1.77 -3.44
N PHE A 185 -9.74 -2.31 -2.75
CA PHE A 185 -9.93 -3.26 -1.67
C PHE A 185 -9.20 -2.76 -0.42
N SER A 186 -9.80 -3.00 0.74
CA SER A 186 -9.14 -2.87 2.03
C SER A 186 -8.83 -4.27 2.54
N ILE A 187 -7.56 -4.58 2.72
CA ILE A 187 -7.14 -5.86 3.29
C ILE A 187 -7.29 -5.76 4.81
N THR A 188 -8.41 -6.26 5.33
CA THR A 188 -8.70 -6.30 6.76
C THR A 188 -8.05 -7.56 7.35
N CYS A 189 -6.80 -7.44 7.78
CA CYS A 189 -6.12 -8.54 8.45
C CYS A 189 -5.85 -8.24 9.91
N PRO A 190 -6.49 -8.96 10.84
CA PRO A 190 -6.14 -8.88 12.23
C PRO A 190 -4.78 -9.55 12.41
N LEU A 191 -3.76 -8.73 12.64
CA LEU A 191 -2.43 -9.22 12.96
C LEU A 191 -2.47 -9.81 14.37
N GLU A 192 -2.47 -11.13 14.44
CA GLU A 192 -2.40 -11.88 15.69
C GLU A 192 -1.00 -11.78 16.28
N VAL A 193 -0.87 -11.00 17.34
CA VAL A 193 0.36 -10.90 18.12
C VAL A 193 0.22 -11.81 19.34
N PRO A 194 1.14 -12.78 19.55
CA PRO A 194 1.17 -13.62 20.75
C PRO A 194 1.12 -12.87 22.08
#